data_AF-A0A968H729-F1
#
_entry.id   AF-A0A968H729-F1
#
_cell.length_a   1.000
_cell.length_b   1.000
_cell.length_c   1.000
_cell.angle_alpha   90.00
_cell.angle_beta   90.00
_cell.angle_gamma   90.00
#
_symmetry.space_group_name_H-M   'P 1'
#
loop_
_entity.id
_entity.type
_entity.pdbx_description
1 polymer ?
#
loop_
_entity_poly.entity_id
_entity_poly.type
_entity_poly.pdbx_seq_one_letter_code
_entity_poly.pdbx_strand_id
1 'polypeptide(L)'
;MREISGRLEELPGEEGFPAYLASRLAQFYERSGAVTPLGDPERTGSLTVVGAVSPPGGDFSEPVTQASLRLAGTFWGLDADLAHARHFPAISWTQSYSLYIRELAAWYETEVGRDWQRLRGDAIELLARERTLLEIVQLVGLDALPEDDRIALEAARLVRELFLQQHAL
;
A
#
# COMPACT_ATOMS: atom_id res chain seq x y z
N MET A 1 14.35 -9.73 18.02
CA MET A 1 14.19 -11.17 17.70
C MET A 1 15.48 -11.77 17.13
N ARG A 2 16.00 -11.26 16.01
CA ARG A 2 17.29 -11.71 15.43
C ARG A 2 18.44 -11.78 16.44
N GLU A 3 18.69 -10.71 17.17
CA GLU A 3 19.76 -10.67 18.19
C GLU A 3 19.54 -11.69 19.33
N ILE A 4 18.30 -11.81 19.81
CA ILE A 4 17.95 -12.75 20.89
C ILE A 4 18.14 -14.20 20.43
N SER A 5 17.64 -14.54 19.24
CA SER A 5 17.81 -15.85 18.62
C SER A 5 19.28 -16.21 18.44
N GLY A 6 20.11 -15.25 17.99
CA GLY A 6 21.55 -15.44 17.88
C GLY A 6 22.26 -15.65 19.23
N ARG A 7 21.84 -14.93 20.30
CA ARG A 7 22.35 -15.15 21.66
C ARG A 7 21.92 -16.49 22.27
N LEU A 8 20.79 -17.03 21.82
CA LEU A 8 20.29 -18.34 22.22
C LEU A 8 20.88 -19.49 21.39
N GLU A 9 21.78 -19.18 20.45
CA GLU A 9 22.41 -20.15 19.54
C GLU A 9 21.37 -20.99 18.75
N GLU A 10 20.22 -20.39 18.47
CA GLU A 10 19.19 -21.01 17.65
C GLU A 10 19.64 -21.08 16.18
N LEU A 11 19.16 -22.10 15.45
CA LEU A 11 19.42 -22.19 14.01
C LEU A 11 18.80 -20.99 13.29
N PRO A 12 19.59 -20.19 12.55
CA PRO A 12 19.07 -19.02 11.85
C PRO A 12 18.23 -19.44 10.64
N GLY A 13 17.14 -18.72 10.42
CA GLY A 13 16.38 -18.73 9.17
C GLY A 13 16.90 -17.68 8.18
N GLU A 14 16.00 -17.20 7.31
CA GLU A 14 16.32 -16.20 6.30
C GLU A 14 16.87 -14.90 6.93
N GLU A 15 17.95 -14.36 6.34
CA GLU A 15 18.66 -13.17 6.79
C GLU A 15 19.00 -13.11 8.30
N GLY A 16 19.18 -14.29 8.90
CA GLY A 16 19.51 -14.44 10.32
C GLY A 16 18.33 -14.26 11.27
N PHE A 17 17.11 -14.08 10.77
CA PHE A 17 15.92 -14.08 11.63
C PHE A 17 15.61 -15.50 12.14
N PRO A 18 14.97 -15.65 13.32
CA PRO A 18 14.52 -16.96 13.77
C PRO A 18 13.49 -17.56 12.81
N ALA A 19 13.48 -18.89 12.66
CA ALA A 19 12.53 -19.60 11.81
C ALA A 19 11.05 -19.34 12.19
N TYR A 20 10.78 -18.92 13.42
CA TYR A 20 9.46 -18.58 13.93
C TYR A 20 9.06 -17.09 13.74
N LEU A 21 9.81 -16.30 12.96
CA LEU A 21 9.46 -14.90 12.68
C LEU A 21 8.03 -14.75 12.15
N ALA A 22 7.69 -15.52 11.10
CA ALA A 22 6.40 -15.43 10.44
C ALA A 22 5.24 -15.81 11.38
N SER A 23 5.40 -16.87 12.19
CA SER A 23 4.36 -17.28 13.15
C SER A 23 4.18 -16.28 14.29
N ARG A 24 5.26 -15.61 14.74
CA ARG A 24 5.15 -14.52 15.72
C ARG A 24 4.42 -13.31 15.17
N LEU A 25 4.70 -12.93 13.92
CA LEU A 25 3.95 -11.87 13.24
C LEU A 25 2.48 -12.26 13.06
N ALA A 26 2.19 -13.49 12.65
CA ALA A 26 0.82 -13.99 12.52
C ALA A 26 0.06 -13.89 13.84
N GLN A 27 0.65 -14.38 14.95
CA GLN A 27 0.06 -14.26 16.30
C GLN A 27 -0.21 -12.81 16.71
N PHE A 28 0.58 -11.85 16.21
CA PHE A 28 0.35 -10.44 16.47
C PHE A 28 -0.81 -9.88 15.65
N TYR A 29 -0.80 -10.09 14.32
CA TYR A 29 -1.84 -9.56 13.42
C TYR A 29 -3.21 -10.19 13.68
N GLU A 30 -3.28 -11.48 14.01
CA GLU A 30 -4.52 -12.20 14.36
C GLU A 30 -5.21 -11.69 15.64
N ARG A 31 -4.55 -10.83 16.42
CA ARG A 31 -5.18 -10.16 17.57
C ARG A 31 -5.99 -8.93 17.16
N SER A 32 -5.85 -8.48 15.92
CA SER A 32 -6.60 -7.37 15.35
C SER A 32 -7.94 -7.86 14.77
N GLY A 33 -8.86 -6.93 14.51
CA GLY A 33 -10.16 -7.23 13.93
C GLY A 33 -11.33 -6.64 14.72
N ALA A 34 -12.53 -6.77 14.15
CA ALA A 34 -13.79 -6.42 14.81
C ALA A 34 -14.28 -7.61 15.65
N VAL A 35 -14.69 -7.33 16.88
CA VAL A 35 -15.09 -8.33 17.88
C VAL A 35 -16.29 -7.87 18.69
N THR A 36 -17.03 -8.85 19.22
CA THR A 36 -17.99 -8.64 20.31
C THR A 36 -17.29 -8.99 21.63
N PRO A 37 -16.86 -8.00 22.44
CA PRO A 37 -16.26 -8.26 23.75
C PRO A 37 -17.21 -9.01 24.69
N LEU A 38 -16.60 -9.77 25.62
CA LEU A 38 -17.34 -10.47 26.67
C LEU A 38 -17.96 -9.51 27.69
N GLY A 39 -19.08 -9.94 28.27
CA GLY A 39 -19.79 -9.26 29.36
C GLY A 39 -21.01 -8.45 28.90
N ASP A 40 -21.90 -8.17 29.84
CA ASP A 40 -23.12 -7.40 29.61
C ASP A 40 -22.91 -5.89 29.83
N PRO A 41 -23.56 -5.01 29.03
CA PRO A 41 -24.36 -5.33 27.84
C PRO A 41 -23.48 -5.74 26.65
N GLU A 42 -24.10 -6.40 25.67
CA GLU A 42 -23.47 -6.68 24.38
C GLU A 42 -23.00 -5.38 23.73
N ARG A 43 -21.74 -5.38 23.29
CA ARG A 43 -21.06 -4.23 22.69
C ARG A 43 -20.28 -4.73 21.49
N THR A 44 -19.99 -3.85 20.56
CA THR A 44 -19.05 -4.10 19.46
C THR A 44 -17.80 -3.25 19.65
N GLY A 45 -16.66 -3.79 19.24
CA GLY A 45 -15.38 -3.08 19.25
C GLY A 45 -14.49 -3.55 18.12
N SER A 46 -13.45 -2.78 17.81
CA SER A 46 -12.48 -3.17 16.80
C SER A 46 -11.07 -2.74 17.18
N LEU A 47 -10.09 -3.54 16.80
CA LEU A 47 -8.68 -3.19 16.87
C LEU A 47 -8.11 -3.17 15.45
N THR A 48 -7.71 -1.98 14.98
CA THR A 48 -7.00 -1.82 13.70
C THR A 48 -5.51 -1.71 13.97
N VAL A 49 -4.71 -2.56 13.32
CA VAL A 49 -3.25 -2.52 13.42
C VAL A 49 -2.69 -1.81 12.19
N VAL A 50 -1.87 -0.78 12.42
CA VAL A 50 -1.07 -0.12 11.40
C VAL A 50 0.39 -0.31 11.78
N GLY A 51 1.13 -1.07 10.99
CA GLY A 51 2.54 -1.38 11.22
C GLY A 51 3.45 -0.67 10.22
N ALA A 52 4.47 0.03 10.72
CA ALA A 52 5.56 0.51 9.89
C ALA A 52 6.67 -0.55 9.83
N VAL A 53 7.14 -0.88 8.63
CA VAL A 53 8.27 -1.78 8.40
C VAL A 53 9.38 -0.98 7.74
N SER A 54 10.62 -1.17 8.21
CA SER A 54 11.80 -0.44 7.71
C SER A 54 12.77 -1.42 7.04
N PRO A 55 12.47 -1.86 5.81
CA PRO A 55 13.32 -2.79 5.08
C PRO A 55 14.69 -2.14 4.78
N PRO A 56 15.82 -2.87 4.94
CA PRO A 56 17.13 -2.37 4.56
C PRO A 56 17.15 -1.94 3.09
N GLY A 57 17.52 -0.69 2.82
CA GLY A 57 17.60 -0.15 1.46
C GLY A 57 16.27 -0.07 0.70
N GLY A 58 15.12 -0.22 1.38
CA GLY A 58 13.81 -0.25 0.70
C GLY A 58 13.48 -1.59 0.04
N ASP A 59 14.25 -2.65 0.31
CA ASP A 59 14.04 -3.96 -0.29
C ASP A 59 12.84 -4.68 0.33
N PHE A 60 11.71 -4.70 -0.37
CA PHE A 60 10.50 -5.41 0.08
C PHE A 60 10.61 -6.93 0.05
N SER A 61 11.67 -7.51 -0.50
CA SER A 61 11.89 -8.97 -0.50
C SER A 61 12.39 -9.50 0.85
N GLU A 62 12.80 -8.62 1.76
CA GLU A 62 13.31 -9.04 3.07
C GLU A 62 12.24 -9.74 3.94
N PRO A 63 12.64 -10.63 4.86
CA PRO A 63 11.72 -11.56 5.53
C PRO A 63 10.60 -10.90 6.35
N VAL A 64 10.85 -9.75 6.99
CA VAL A 64 9.86 -9.04 7.83
C VAL A 64 8.75 -8.45 6.96
N THR A 65 9.11 -7.83 5.83
CA THR A 65 8.18 -7.29 4.85
C THR A 65 7.37 -8.41 4.23
N GLN A 66 8.01 -9.46 3.70
CA GLN A 66 7.30 -10.60 3.11
C GLN A 66 6.37 -11.30 4.09
N ALA A 67 6.76 -11.45 5.35
CA ALA A 67 5.87 -12.01 6.37
C ALA A 67 4.70 -11.07 6.71
N SER A 68 4.94 -9.76 6.82
CA SER A 68 3.90 -8.78 7.15
C SER A 68 2.88 -8.60 6.02
N LEU A 69 3.33 -8.55 4.77
CA LEU A 69 2.47 -8.42 3.58
C LEU A 69 1.43 -9.54 3.49
N ARG A 70 1.83 -10.77 3.86
CA ARG A 70 0.93 -11.93 3.87
C ARG A 70 -0.19 -11.84 4.91
N LEU A 71 -0.05 -10.96 5.91
CA LEU A 71 -0.95 -10.90 7.08
C LEU A 71 -1.77 -9.61 7.14
N ALA A 72 -1.21 -8.47 6.72
CA ALA A 72 -1.81 -7.15 6.96
C ALA A 72 -3.05 -6.85 6.11
N GLY A 73 -3.22 -7.51 4.95
CA GLY A 73 -4.36 -7.30 4.04
C GLY A 73 -4.41 -5.94 3.33
N THR A 74 -3.58 -4.97 3.73
CA THR A 74 -3.36 -3.70 3.03
C THR A 74 -1.88 -3.35 3.10
N PHE A 75 -1.35 -2.84 2.00
CA PHE A 75 0.03 -2.43 1.86
C PHE A 75 0.11 -1.03 1.28
N TRP A 76 0.77 -0.13 2.01
CA TRP A 76 1.18 1.19 1.53
C TRP A 76 2.69 1.19 1.32
N GLY A 77 3.12 0.96 0.08
CA GLY A 77 4.52 1.00 -0.29
C GLY A 77 5.00 2.44 -0.36
N LEU A 78 5.86 2.84 0.56
CA LEU A 78 6.49 4.16 0.51
C LEU A 78 7.58 4.19 -0.56
N ASP A 79 7.52 5.18 -1.44
CA ASP A 79 8.39 5.33 -2.60
C ASP A 79 9.40 6.46 -2.36
N ALA A 80 10.69 6.13 -2.46
CA ALA A 80 11.75 7.09 -2.28
C ALA A 80 11.74 8.16 -3.37
N ASP A 81 11.42 7.83 -4.61
CA ASP A 81 11.42 8.79 -5.73
C ASP A 81 10.30 9.81 -5.55
N LEU A 82 9.12 9.38 -5.09
CA LEU A 82 8.03 10.29 -4.71
C LEU A 82 8.46 11.24 -3.58
N ALA A 83 9.11 10.72 -2.55
CA ALA A 83 9.60 11.53 -1.44
C ALA A 83 10.66 12.55 -1.89
N HIS A 84 11.61 12.16 -2.75
CA HIS A 84 12.60 13.08 -3.32
C HIS A 84 11.95 14.17 -4.19
N ALA A 85 10.89 13.82 -4.91
CA ALA A 85 10.08 14.76 -5.68
C ALA A 85 9.15 15.64 -4.83
N ARG A 86 9.17 15.50 -3.49
CA ARG A 86 8.26 16.16 -2.53
C ARG A 86 6.79 15.87 -2.78
N HIS A 87 6.49 14.72 -3.37
CA HIS A 87 5.13 14.19 -3.48
C HIS A 87 4.79 13.47 -2.19
N PHE A 88 3.88 14.06 -1.40
CA PHE A 88 3.44 13.52 -0.12
C PHE A 88 1.93 13.35 -0.09
N PRO A 89 1.39 12.29 0.57
CA PRO A 89 2.13 11.17 1.12
C PRO A 89 2.83 10.36 0.02
N ALA A 90 4.07 9.93 0.25
CA ALA A 90 4.94 9.28 -0.73
C ALA A 90 4.55 7.80 -0.95
N ILE A 91 3.28 7.53 -1.20
CA ILE A 91 2.72 6.19 -1.37
C ILE A 91 2.71 5.85 -2.86
N SER A 92 3.42 4.78 -3.24
CA SER A 92 3.40 4.26 -4.61
C SER A 92 2.01 3.76 -4.95
N TRP A 93 1.29 4.48 -5.81
CA TRP A 93 -0.02 4.06 -6.32
C TRP A 93 0.05 2.83 -7.24
N THR A 94 1.25 2.45 -7.69
CA THR A 94 1.45 1.26 -8.54
C THR A 94 1.75 0.00 -7.75
N GLN A 95 2.46 0.11 -6.63
CA GLN A 95 2.86 -1.04 -5.80
C GLN A 95 1.91 -1.27 -4.61
N SER A 96 1.21 -0.23 -4.16
CA SER A 96 0.30 -0.32 -3.02
C SER A 96 -1.01 -1.01 -3.39
N TYR A 97 -1.61 -1.69 -2.42
CA TYR A 97 -2.88 -2.36 -2.60
C TYR A 97 -3.67 -2.44 -1.29
N SER A 98 -4.97 -2.66 -1.41
CA SER A 98 -5.81 -3.05 -0.29
C SER A 98 -6.71 -4.18 -0.75
N LEU A 99 -6.74 -5.27 0.02
CA LEU A 99 -7.62 -6.40 -0.24
C LEU A 99 -9.08 -6.10 0.14
N TYR A 100 -9.34 -5.02 0.88
CA TYR A 100 -10.66 -4.67 1.42
C TYR A 100 -11.53 -3.82 0.48
N ILE A 101 -11.02 -3.43 -0.68
CA ILE A 101 -11.72 -2.52 -1.59
C ILE A 101 -13.06 -3.09 -2.04
N ARG A 102 -13.13 -4.40 -2.28
CA ARG A 102 -14.35 -5.06 -2.74
C ARG A 102 -15.39 -5.14 -1.63
N GLU A 103 -14.96 -5.46 -0.42
CA GLU A 103 -15.81 -5.60 0.76
C GLU A 103 -16.36 -4.25 1.21
N LEU A 104 -15.57 -3.18 1.09
CA LEU A 104 -15.96 -1.82 1.46
C LEU A 104 -16.75 -1.08 0.37
N ALA A 105 -16.82 -1.63 -0.84
CA ALA A 105 -17.48 -1.03 -1.99
C ALA A 105 -18.89 -0.49 -1.71
N ALA A 106 -19.75 -1.34 -1.16
CA ALA A 106 -21.15 -1.00 -0.90
C ALA A 106 -21.29 0.16 0.10
N TRP A 107 -20.38 0.20 1.09
CA TRP A 107 -20.33 1.30 2.05
C TRP A 107 -19.92 2.60 1.36
N TYR A 108 -18.85 2.58 0.54
CA TYR A 108 -18.42 3.77 -0.22
C TYR A 108 -19.47 4.26 -1.21
N GLU A 109 -20.18 3.36 -1.90
CA GLU A 109 -21.25 3.74 -2.82
C GLU A 109 -22.44 4.42 -2.13
N THR A 110 -22.69 4.03 -0.88
CA THR A 110 -23.77 4.58 -0.06
C THR A 110 -23.37 5.92 0.57
N GLU A 111 -22.19 5.98 1.17
CA GLU A 111 -21.76 7.11 2.01
C GLU A 111 -20.97 8.18 1.27
N VAL A 112 -20.25 7.80 0.19
CA VAL A 112 -19.40 8.74 -0.57
C VAL A 112 -20.03 9.10 -1.91
N GLY A 113 -20.49 8.11 -2.67
CA GLY A 113 -21.15 8.36 -3.95
C GLY A 113 -21.29 7.11 -4.80
N ARG A 114 -22.43 7.00 -5.50
CA ARG A 114 -22.77 5.81 -6.31
C ARG A 114 -21.76 5.49 -7.42
N ASP A 115 -20.99 6.47 -7.85
CA ASP A 115 -19.97 6.34 -8.89
C ASP A 115 -18.54 6.16 -8.34
N TRP A 116 -18.38 6.01 -7.03
CA TRP A 116 -17.07 5.87 -6.37
C TRP A 116 -16.22 4.75 -6.97
N GLN A 117 -16.79 3.56 -7.15
CA GLN A 117 -16.06 2.42 -7.72
C GLN A 117 -15.54 2.73 -9.13
N ARG A 118 -16.41 3.30 -9.97
CA ARG A 118 -16.08 3.67 -11.35
C ARG A 118 -14.97 4.71 -11.36
N LEU A 119 -15.15 5.83 -10.65
CA LEU A 119 -14.16 6.91 -10.60
C LEU A 119 -12.79 6.44 -10.07
N ARG A 120 -12.79 5.59 -9.04
CA ARG A 120 -11.55 4.98 -8.53
C ARG A 120 -10.89 4.09 -9.60
N GLY A 121 -11.67 3.27 -10.29
CA GLY A 121 -11.19 2.42 -11.39
C GLY A 121 -10.56 3.25 -12.51
N ASP A 122 -11.30 4.25 -12.99
CA ASP A 122 -10.87 5.18 -14.04
C ASP A 122 -9.55 5.89 -13.65
N ALA A 123 -9.42 6.34 -12.39
CA ALA A 123 -8.20 6.99 -11.89
C ALA A 123 -7.00 6.05 -11.84
N ILE A 124 -7.18 4.80 -11.40
CA ILE A 124 -6.11 3.79 -11.38
C ILE A 124 -5.67 3.43 -12.80
N GLU A 125 -6.62 3.26 -13.71
CA GLU A 125 -6.33 2.98 -15.12
C GLU A 125 -5.58 4.15 -15.77
N LEU A 126 -5.99 5.39 -15.49
CA LEU A 126 -5.33 6.58 -15.98
C LEU A 126 -3.87 6.68 -15.50
N LEU A 127 -3.60 6.41 -14.22
CA LEU A 127 -2.24 6.39 -13.65
C LEU A 127 -1.39 5.23 -14.21
N ALA A 128 -2.00 4.07 -14.48
CA ALA A 128 -1.31 2.96 -15.14
C ALA A 128 -0.96 3.32 -16.59
N ARG A 129 -1.89 3.93 -17.33
CA ARG A 129 -1.67 4.43 -18.69
C ARG A 129 -0.57 5.49 -18.73
N GLU A 130 -0.55 6.42 -17.77
CA GLU A 130 0.51 7.43 -17.65
C GLU A 130 1.90 6.78 -17.63
N ARG A 131 2.09 5.74 -16.81
CA ARG A 131 3.37 5.03 -16.71
C ARG A 131 3.81 4.47 -18.06
N THR A 132 2.93 3.77 -18.78
CA THR A 132 3.22 3.23 -20.10
C THR A 132 3.54 4.34 -21.11
N LEU A 133 2.80 5.45 -21.07
CA LEU A 133 3.05 6.59 -21.95
C LEU A 133 4.39 7.27 -21.66
N LEU A 134 4.78 7.39 -20.40
CA LEU A 134 6.09 7.95 -20.01
C LEU A 134 7.25 7.07 -20.51
N GLU A 135 7.10 5.75 -20.52
CA GLU A 135 8.10 4.84 -21.13
C GLU A 135 8.23 5.10 -22.64
N ILE A 136 7.12 5.30 -23.34
CA ILE A 136 7.12 5.66 -24.77
C ILE A 136 7.78 7.03 -24.98
N VAL A 137 7.43 8.03 -24.16
CA VAL A 137 8.01 9.38 -24.22
C VAL A 137 9.53 9.34 -24.07
N GLN A 138 10.08 8.48 -23.21
CA GLN A 138 11.53 8.31 -23.06
C GLN A 138 12.21 7.78 -24.34
N LEU A 139 11.49 7.02 -25.17
CA LEU A 139 12.02 6.41 -26.40
C LEU A 139 11.90 7.33 -27.63
N VAL A 140 10.75 7.98 -27.80
CA VAL A 140 10.41 8.72 -29.04
C VAL A 140 10.17 10.21 -28.84
N GLY A 141 10.12 10.68 -27.59
CA GLY A 141 9.79 12.06 -27.23
C GLY A 141 8.29 12.33 -27.11
N LEU A 142 7.93 13.41 -26.40
CA LEU A 142 6.54 13.77 -26.12
C LEU A 142 5.76 14.16 -27.38
N ASP A 143 6.42 14.78 -28.35
CA ASP A 143 5.79 15.27 -29.59
C ASP A 143 5.36 14.14 -30.53
N ALA A 144 5.85 12.92 -30.31
CA ALA A 144 5.46 11.73 -31.06
C ALA A 144 4.14 11.11 -30.57
N LEU A 145 3.61 11.53 -29.41
CA LEU A 145 2.37 10.98 -28.87
C LEU A 145 1.13 11.59 -29.56
N PRO A 146 0.10 10.76 -29.84
CA PRO A 146 -1.23 11.23 -30.22
C PRO A 146 -1.80 12.24 -29.23
N GLU A 147 -2.70 13.10 -29.70
CA GLU A 147 -3.35 14.13 -28.86
C GLU A 147 -4.04 13.53 -27.63
N ASP A 148 -4.78 12.43 -27.81
CA ASP A 148 -5.48 11.73 -26.71
C ASP A 148 -4.52 11.22 -25.62
N ASP A 149 -3.32 10.77 -26.00
CA ASP A 149 -2.31 10.30 -25.05
C ASP A 149 -1.68 11.47 -24.29
N ARG A 150 -1.50 12.61 -24.95
CA ARG A 150 -1.06 13.84 -24.28
C ARG A 150 -2.10 14.35 -23.28
N ILE A 151 -3.39 14.25 -23.63
CA ILE A 151 -4.49 14.56 -22.70
C ILE A 151 -4.48 13.59 -21.51
N ALA A 152 -4.26 12.30 -21.75
CA ALA A 152 -4.17 11.31 -20.68
C ALA A 152 -3.00 11.59 -19.71
N LEU A 153 -1.82 11.97 -20.23
CA LEU A 153 -0.69 12.39 -19.41
C LEU A 153 -1.03 13.60 -18.53
N GLU A 154 -1.70 14.62 -19.08
CA GLU A 154 -2.07 15.80 -18.28
C GLU A 154 -3.18 15.50 -17.28
N ALA A 155 -4.17 14.69 -17.64
CA ALA A 155 -5.19 14.26 -16.69
C ALA A 155 -4.57 13.47 -15.52
N ALA A 156 -3.62 12.57 -15.81
CA ALA A 156 -2.90 11.81 -14.79
C ALA A 156 -2.07 12.72 -13.88
N ARG A 157 -1.38 13.71 -14.46
CA ARG A 157 -0.65 14.74 -13.71
C ARG A 157 -1.58 15.49 -12.76
N LEU A 158 -2.76 15.92 -13.21
CA LEU A 158 -3.74 16.59 -12.34
C LEU A 158 -4.19 15.68 -11.20
N VAL A 159 -4.40 14.38 -11.44
CA VAL A 159 -4.70 13.41 -10.36
C VAL A 159 -3.54 13.35 -9.36
N ARG A 160 -2.29 13.29 -9.83
CA ARG A 160 -1.11 13.24 -8.94
C ARG A 160 -0.94 14.50 -8.10
N GLU A 161 -1.03 15.68 -8.71
CA GLU A 161 -0.70 16.97 -8.09
C GLU A 161 -1.87 17.56 -7.29
N LEU A 162 -3.12 17.35 -7.73
CA LEU A 162 -4.29 17.99 -7.14
C LEU A 162 -5.11 17.06 -6.24
N PHE A 163 -4.96 15.74 -6.38
CA PHE A 163 -5.75 14.78 -5.61
C PHE A 163 -4.89 13.89 -4.70
N LEU A 164 -3.85 13.25 -5.25
CA LEU A 164 -2.98 12.35 -4.47
C LEU A 164 -2.03 13.12 -3.57
N GLN A 165 -1.47 14.24 -4.04
CA GLN A 165 -0.61 15.08 -3.23
C GLN A 165 -1.43 15.85 -2.20
N GLN A 166 -1.11 15.66 -0.92
CA GLN A 166 -1.77 16.27 0.21
C GLN A 166 -0.74 16.77 1.23
N HIS A 167 -0.89 18.03 1.64
CA HIS A 167 -0.08 18.63 2.69
C HIS A 167 -0.67 18.29 4.06
N ALA A 168 0.12 17.64 4.92
CA ALA A 168 -0.29 17.30 6.28
C ALA A 168 -0.12 18.45 7.29
N LEU A 169 0.46 19.57 6.87
CA LEU A 169 0.78 20.76 7.68
C LEU A 169 -0.07 21.96 7.27
#